data_AF-A0AAD6TZ91-F1
#
_entry.id   AF-A0AAD6TZ91-F1
#
_cell.length_a   1.000
_cell.length_b   1.000
_cell.length_c   1.000
_cell.angle_alpha   90.00
_cell.angle_beta   90.00
_cell.angle_gamma   90.00
#
_symmetry.space_group_name_H-M   'P 1'
#
loop_
_entity.id
_entity.type
_entity.pdbx_description
1 polymer ?
#
loop_
_entity_poly.entity_id
_entity_poly.type
_entity_poly.pdbx_seq_one_letter_code
_entity_poly.pdbx_strand_id
1 'polypeptide(L)'
;MLDDIPPESDPGLLESQDGPRNLAEEAAVHDQDATLPTRAPVQRPGSRPQWFRTPDATAGAGATYGKGKTAFELIRDEEILTGGTVLGPFRDDDEWQLAKWLIKHVGHTATDEFLKLSIYGQKKLTLIFLRNQIRDRANPSFENKNIFFDKVDGLPGGVKWHCKQLNTKGDLPDLDKDPTGVTMRREHNELWWRDPVECVRELLGNPTFRDAMRYAPEKLYSDQSESVEILNEMWTANWWWEIQVCRRSGGHGRHTDRIYQKRLPPGATVVPLILSSDKTMLSNFRGDNSAWPVYLTIGNIGKDTRRQVSAHATVLIGYLPIPKFDCFDKATRSLAKYRLFHQCMTVIMQSVIAAGTTGVPMVCADSMIRNVWHLRELLRCHVRA
;
A
#
# COMPACT_ATOMS: atom_id res chain seq x y z
N MET A 1 43.58 10.03 67.20
CA MET A 1 45.03 9.91 67.08
C MET A 1 45.25 9.62 65.60
N LEU A 2 45.55 10.66 64.79
CA LEU A 2 46.93 11.16 64.58
C LEU A 2 47.76 9.99 64.03
N ASP A 3 48.26 9.96 62.79
CA ASP A 3 48.66 10.97 61.79
C ASP A 3 48.64 10.27 60.39
N ASP A 4 48.76 10.85 59.18
CA ASP A 4 49.54 11.97 58.68
C ASP A 4 48.99 12.48 57.31
N ILE A 5 49.10 13.80 57.12
CA ILE A 5 48.81 14.69 55.96
C ILE A 5 50.21 15.17 55.46
N PRO A 6 50.53 15.55 54.18
CA PRO A 6 50.17 16.89 53.64
C PRO A 6 50.19 17.02 52.07
N PRO A 7 50.18 18.24 51.46
CA PRO A 7 48.96 18.89 50.99
C PRO A 7 49.11 19.49 49.55
N GLU A 8 48.18 20.40 49.19
CA GLU A 8 48.23 21.36 48.06
C GLU A 8 47.95 20.78 46.66
N SER A 9 47.19 21.41 45.76
CA SER A 9 46.91 22.82 45.53
C SER A 9 45.68 22.98 44.61
N ASP A 10 45.07 24.16 44.71
CA ASP A 10 43.99 24.74 43.91
C ASP A 10 44.22 24.68 42.38
N PRO A 11 43.22 24.33 41.54
CA PRO A 11 43.26 24.67 40.13
C PRO A 11 42.31 25.83 39.82
N GLY A 12 42.91 27.01 39.72
CA GLY A 12 42.35 28.14 38.99
C GLY A 12 42.20 27.85 37.49
N LEU A 13 41.10 28.36 36.96
CA LEU A 13 40.78 28.69 35.56
C LEU A 13 41.95 28.62 34.56
N LEU A 14 41.82 27.69 33.60
CA LEU A 14 42.42 27.78 32.27
C LEU A 14 41.31 27.57 31.23
N GLU A 15 41.10 28.60 30.43
CA GLU A 15 40.24 28.60 29.24
C GLU A 15 40.64 27.45 28.30
N SER A 16 39.72 26.51 28.09
CA SER A 16 39.86 25.52 27.01
C SER A 16 39.18 26.04 25.75
N GLN A 17 39.97 26.70 24.90
CA GLN A 17 39.72 26.71 23.47
C GLN A 17 39.94 25.28 22.96
N ASP A 18 38.86 24.58 22.61
CA ASP A 18 38.94 23.36 21.82
C ASP A 18 37.77 23.31 20.84
N GLY A 19 38.12 23.26 19.56
CA GLY A 19 37.22 23.31 18.42
C GLY A 19 36.31 22.08 18.27
N PRO A 20 35.50 22.04 17.19
CA PRO A 20 34.52 20.98 17.00
C PRO A 20 35.21 19.63 16.87
N ARG A 21 34.95 18.72 17.83
CA ARG A 21 35.40 17.34 17.76
C ARG A 21 34.73 16.66 16.58
N ASN A 22 35.58 16.22 15.65
CA ASN A 22 35.27 15.41 14.50
C ASN A 22 34.28 14.29 14.85
N LEU A 23 33.14 14.31 14.16
CA LEU A 23 32.29 13.14 13.94
C LEU A 23 33.17 12.12 13.22
N ALA A 24 33.71 11.16 13.97
CA ALA A 24 34.33 10.00 13.37
C ALA A 24 33.29 9.32 12.48
N GLU A 25 33.63 9.21 11.20
CA GLU A 25 32.91 8.43 10.20
C GLU A 25 32.60 7.05 10.78
N GLU A 26 31.33 6.81 11.11
CA GLU A 26 30.82 5.46 11.24
C GLU A 26 30.92 4.83 9.85
N ALA A 27 31.95 3.99 9.67
CA ALA A 27 32.22 3.30 8.43
C ALA A 27 30.94 2.60 7.96
N ALA A 28 30.38 3.07 6.84
CA ALA A 28 29.28 2.42 6.17
C ALA A 28 29.69 0.97 5.88
N VAL A 29 29.04 0.01 6.54
CA VAL A 29 29.17 -1.41 6.19
C VAL A 29 28.56 -1.55 4.80
N HIS A 30 29.43 -1.49 3.79
CA HIS A 30 29.05 -1.65 2.40
C HIS A 30 28.66 -3.11 2.20
N ASP A 31 27.38 -3.36 1.94
CA ASP A 31 26.88 -4.68 1.55
C ASP A 31 27.59 -5.13 0.26
N GLN A 32 28.52 -6.07 0.39
CA GLN A 32 29.31 -6.60 -0.72
C GLN A 32 28.51 -7.58 -1.60
N ASP A 33 27.31 -7.99 -1.17
CA ASP A 33 26.40 -8.85 -1.95
C ASP A 33 25.38 -8.04 -2.78
N ALA A 34 25.30 -6.72 -2.58
CA ALA A 34 24.44 -5.82 -3.34
C ALA A 34 25.06 -5.34 -4.68
N THR A 35 25.91 -6.15 -5.31
CA THR A 35 26.34 -5.84 -6.67
C THR A 35 25.18 -6.17 -7.61
N LEU A 36 24.31 -5.19 -7.87
CA LEU A 36 23.28 -5.31 -8.90
C LEU A 36 23.99 -5.78 -10.19
N PRO A 37 23.61 -6.92 -10.79
CA PRO A 37 24.18 -7.29 -12.07
C PRO A 37 23.92 -6.13 -13.02
N THR A 38 25.00 -5.53 -13.55
CA THR A 38 24.91 -4.47 -14.55
C THR A 38 24.17 -5.04 -15.73
N ARG A 39 22.86 -4.81 -15.78
CA ARG A 39 22.04 -5.20 -16.91
C ARG A 39 22.63 -4.47 -18.11
N ALA A 40 23.21 -5.21 -19.05
CA ALA A 40 23.68 -4.64 -20.30
C ALA A 40 22.58 -3.72 -20.85
N PRO A 41 22.92 -2.50 -21.31
CA PRO A 41 21.93 -1.61 -21.89
C PRO A 41 21.19 -2.38 -22.96
N VAL A 42 19.91 -2.67 -22.72
CA VAL A 42 19.04 -3.25 -23.74
C VAL A 42 18.90 -2.14 -24.77
N GLN A 43 19.68 -2.23 -25.85
CA GLN A 43 19.38 -1.49 -27.07
C GLN A 43 17.92 -1.81 -27.37
N ARG A 44 17.02 -0.82 -27.26
CA ARG A 44 15.63 -1.01 -27.69
C ARG A 44 15.74 -1.21 -29.20
N PRO A 45 15.58 -2.44 -29.72
CA PRO A 45 15.56 -2.60 -31.16
C PRO A 45 14.29 -1.85 -31.61
N GLY A 46 14.35 -1.14 -32.74
CA GLY A 46 13.11 -0.70 -33.41
C GLY A 46 12.12 -1.86 -33.40
N SER A 47 10.87 -1.58 -33.04
CA SER A 47 9.82 -2.55 -32.69
C SER A 47 9.83 -3.74 -33.64
N ARG A 48 10.51 -4.83 -33.24
CA ARG A 48 10.47 -6.08 -33.99
C ARG A 48 9.02 -6.54 -33.99
N PRO A 49 8.49 -7.04 -35.12
CA PRO A 49 7.17 -7.65 -35.12
C PRO A 49 7.11 -8.71 -34.01
N GLN A 50 5.98 -8.74 -33.31
CA GLN A 50 5.68 -9.69 -32.26
C GLN A 50 4.44 -10.46 -32.67
N TRP A 51 4.47 -11.77 -32.45
CA TRP A 51 3.37 -12.65 -32.81
C TRP A 51 2.68 -13.12 -31.54
N PHE A 52 1.36 -12.96 -31.50
CA PHE A 52 0.54 -13.26 -30.35
C PHE A 52 -0.38 -14.44 -30.67
N ARG A 53 -0.54 -15.33 -29.71
CA ARG A 53 -1.55 -16.39 -29.74
C ARG A 53 -2.40 -16.29 -28.49
N THR A 54 -3.70 -16.14 -28.67
CA THR A 54 -4.67 -16.18 -27.59
C THR A 54 -5.26 -17.58 -27.45
N PRO A 55 -5.82 -17.93 -26.27
CA PRO A 55 -6.60 -19.15 -26.13
C PRO A 55 -7.77 -19.18 -27.11
N ASP A 56 -8.16 -20.38 -27.52
CA ASP A 56 -9.40 -20.58 -28.28
C ASP A 56 -10.60 -20.07 -27.45
N ALA A 57 -11.62 -19.52 -28.12
CA ALA A 57 -12.85 -19.02 -27.50
C ALA A 57 -13.51 -20.10 -26.62
N THR A 58 -13.36 -21.37 -27.00
CA THR A 58 -13.90 -22.49 -26.21
C THR A 58 -13.21 -22.66 -24.86
N ALA A 59 -11.99 -22.15 -24.66
CA ALA A 59 -11.26 -22.27 -23.39
C ALA A 59 -11.92 -21.50 -22.24
N GLY A 60 -12.67 -20.44 -22.54
CA GLY A 60 -13.37 -19.62 -21.54
C GLY A 60 -12.42 -18.85 -20.60
N ALA A 61 -11.15 -18.68 -20.94
CA ALA A 61 -10.24 -17.88 -20.12
C ALA A 61 -10.68 -16.41 -20.13
N GLY A 62 -10.92 -15.82 -18.95
CA GLY A 62 -11.31 -14.41 -18.86
C GLY A 62 -12.76 -14.14 -19.26
N ALA A 63 -13.63 -15.17 -19.22
CA ALA A 63 -15.01 -15.08 -19.65
C ALA A 63 -15.78 -13.99 -18.90
N THR A 64 -16.75 -13.40 -19.60
CA THR A 64 -17.61 -12.36 -19.06
C THR A 64 -19.01 -12.91 -18.83
N TYR A 65 -19.65 -12.47 -17.75
CA TYR A 65 -20.93 -12.99 -17.26
C TYR A 65 -22.03 -11.93 -17.26
N GLY A 66 -21.78 -10.78 -17.88
CA GLY A 66 -22.71 -9.66 -17.96
C GLY A 66 -21.99 -8.32 -17.97
N LYS A 67 -22.79 -7.24 -17.97
CA LYS A 67 -22.32 -5.87 -17.78
C LYS A 67 -22.71 -5.38 -16.38
N GLY A 68 -21.84 -4.59 -15.78
CA GLY A 68 -22.09 -3.97 -14.48
C GLY A 68 -21.50 -2.57 -14.45
N LYS A 69 -21.91 -1.77 -13.45
CA LYS A 69 -21.30 -0.46 -13.20
C LYS A 69 -20.12 -0.60 -12.24
N THR A 70 -19.01 0.03 -12.57
CA THR A 70 -17.84 0.11 -11.68
C THR A 70 -18.15 1.06 -10.51
N ALA A 71 -17.37 0.98 -9.43
CA ALA A 71 -17.49 1.94 -8.33
C ALA A 71 -17.31 3.38 -8.81
N PHE A 72 -16.42 3.62 -9.77
CA PHE A 72 -16.17 4.93 -10.38
C PHE A 72 -17.38 5.44 -11.18
N GLU A 73 -18.03 4.55 -11.93
CA GLU A 73 -19.26 4.90 -12.65
C GLU A 73 -20.41 5.19 -11.68
N LEU A 74 -20.53 4.43 -10.58
CA LEU A 74 -21.54 4.68 -9.56
C LEU A 74 -21.32 6.02 -8.85
N ILE A 75 -20.08 6.34 -8.48
CA ILE A 75 -19.72 7.63 -7.88
C ILE A 75 -20.08 8.77 -8.83
N ARG A 76 -19.66 8.68 -10.10
CA ARG A 76 -19.99 9.68 -11.12
C ARG A 76 -21.50 9.85 -11.28
N ASP A 77 -22.24 8.74 -11.34
CA ASP A 77 -23.70 8.79 -11.52
C ASP A 77 -24.39 9.42 -10.28
N GLU A 78 -23.91 9.15 -9.07
CA GLU A 78 -24.38 9.79 -7.83
C GLU A 78 -24.06 11.29 -7.78
N GLU A 79 -22.86 11.68 -8.21
CA GLU A 79 -22.48 13.10 -8.36
C GLU A 79 -23.41 13.81 -9.35
N ILE A 80 -23.70 13.19 -10.50
CA ILE A 80 -24.65 13.75 -11.49
C ILE A 80 -26.05 13.90 -10.88
N LEU A 81 -26.54 12.88 -10.16
CA LEU A 81 -27.89 12.88 -9.55
C LEU A 81 -28.05 13.93 -8.45
N THR A 82 -27.01 14.14 -7.65
CA THR A 82 -27.01 15.14 -6.56
C THR A 82 -26.72 16.56 -7.05
N GLY A 83 -26.47 16.74 -8.36
CA GLY A 83 -26.02 18.01 -8.92
C GLY A 83 -24.61 18.40 -8.49
N GLY A 84 -23.83 17.44 -7.98
CA GLY A 84 -22.43 17.57 -7.66
C GLY A 84 -21.59 17.83 -8.92
N THR A 85 -20.46 18.51 -8.73
CA THR A 85 -19.48 18.72 -9.79
C THR A 85 -18.34 17.70 -9.66
N VAL A 86 -17.45 17.64 -10.66
CA VAL A 86 -16.19 16.87 -10.57
C VAL A 86 -15.30 17.33 -9.39
N LEU A 87 -15.59 18.51 -8.84
CA LEU A 87 -14.91 19.08 -7.69
C LEU A 87 -15.63 18.74 -6.37
N GLY A 88 -16.62 17.84 -6.38
CA GLY A 88 -17.37 17.46 -5.18
C GLY A 88 -18.07 18.67 -4.52
N PRO A 89 -17.95 18.86 -3.18
CA PRO A 89 -18.61 19.93 -2.45
C PRO A 89 -17.91 21.30 -2.56
N PHE A 90 -16.85 21.41 -3.37
CA PHE A 90 -16.11 22.65 -3.58
C PHE A 90 -16.72 23.47 -4.74
N ARG A 91 -16.69 24.79 -4.60
CA ARG A 91 -17.34 25.74 -5.50
C ARG A 91 -16.67 25.80 -6.87
N ASP A 92 -15.34 25.82 -6.89
CA ASP A 92 -14.51 26.03 -8.07
C ASP A 92 -13.13 25.36 -7.92
N ASP A 93 -12.36 25.32 -9.01
CA ASP A 93 -11.05 24.66 -9.04
C ASP A 93 -10.06 25.32 -8.07
N ASP A 94 -10.12 26.64 -7.90
CA ASP A 94 -9.26 27.38 -6.99
C ASP A 94 -9.48 26.94 -5.52
N GLU A 95 -10.75 26.81 -5.11
CA GLU A 95 -11.12 26.30 -3.79
C GLU A 95 -10.68 24.84 -3.61
N TRP A 96 -10.81 24.02 -4.64
CA TRP A 96 -10.34 22.64 -4.62
C TRP A 96 -8.80 22.55 -4.48
N GLN A 97 -8.05 23.38 -5.20
CA GLN A 97 -6.59 23.42 -5.08
C GLN A 97 -6.17 23.88 -3.67
N LEU A 98 -6.85 24.87 -3.09
CA LEU A 98 -6.63 25.30 -1.71
C LEU A 98 -6.89 24.17 -0.72
N ALA A 99 -8.03 23.48 -0.84
CA ALA A 99 -8.38 22.36 0.01
C ALA A 99 -7.33 21.24 -0.07
N LYS A 100 -6.91 20.89 -1.29
CA LYS A 100 -5.88 19.89 -1.55
C LYS A 100 -4.52 20.29 -0.96
N TRP A 101 -4.15 21.57 -1.04
CA TRP A 101 -2.91 22.08 -0.45
C TRP A 101 -2.96 22.03 1.09
N LEU A 102 -4.09 22.45 1.70
CA LEU A 102 -4.29 22.40 3.14
C LEU A 102 -4.16 20.97 3.68
N ILE A 103 -4.83 19.99 3.06
CA ILE A 103 -4.75 18.57 3.47
C ILE A 103 -3.33 18.02 3.35
N LYS A 104 -2.58 18.41 2.31
CA LYS A 104 -1.25 17.86 2.06
C LYS A 104 -0.15 18.47 2.94
N HIS A 105 -0.30 19.72 3.34
CA HIS A 105 0.81 20.49 3.90
C HIS A 105 0.53 21.10 5.27
N VAL A 106 -0.72 21.15 5.71
CA VAL A 106 -1.10 21.90 6.92
C VAL A 106 -1.82 20.98 7.92
N GLY A 107 -1.28 20.91 9.13
CA GLY A 107 -1.89 20.14 10.21
C GLY A 107 -3.20 20.77 10.70
N HIS A 108 -4.05 19.95 11.32
CA HIS A 108 -5.38 20.35 11.79
C HIS A 108 -5.42 21.67 12.57
N THR A 109 -4.48 21.91 13.48
CA THR A 109 -4.44 23.16 14.28
C THR A 109 -4.07 24.36 13.43
N ALA A 110 -3.06 24.23 12.57
CA ALA A 110 -2.63 25.29 11.67
C ALA A 110 -3.70 25.61 10.61
N THR A 111 -4.49 24.62 10.17
CA THR A 111 -5.64 24.85 9.28
C THR A 111 -6.71 25.67 9.98
N ASP A 112 -7.00 25.37 11.25
CA ASP A 112 -7.95 26.14 12.05
C ASP A 112 -7.47 27.58 12.27
N GLU A 113 -6.18 27.77 12.57
CA GLU A 113 -5.56 29.09 12.69
C GLU A 113 -5.60 29.84 11.36
N PHE A 114 -5.25 29.18 10.24
CA PHE A 114 -5.32 29.76 8.89
C PHE A 114 -6.73 30.26 8.54
N LEU A 115 -7.75 29.48 8.86
CA LEU A 115 -9.16 29.86 8.66
C LEU A 115 -9.63 30.95 9.64
N LYS A 116 -8.92 31.15 10.77
CA LYS A 116 -9.23 32.18 11.78
C LYS A 116 -8.39 33.45 11.68
N LEU A 117 -7.32 33.47 10.87
CA LEU A 117 -6.63 34.70 10.51
C LEU A 117 -7.70 35.69 10.05
N SER A 118 -7.59 36.97 10.44
CA SER A 118 -8.61 38.04 10.42
C SER A 118 -9.20 38.41 9.04
N ILE A 119 -9.05 37.51 8.08
CA ILE A 119 -9.71 37.36 6.79
C ILE A 119 -11.17 36.87 6.95
N TYR A 120 -11.54 36.13 8.00
CA TYR A 120 -12.84 35.42 8.09
C TYR A 120 -13.88 35.92 9.12
N GLY A 121 -13.57 36.91 9.96
CA GLY A 121 -14.57 37.58 10.82
C GLY A 121 -13.97 38.85 11.43
N GLN A 122 -14.56 40.05 11.37
CA GLN A 122 -15.94 40.39 11.69
C GLN A 122 -16.53 41.42 10.72
N LYS A 123 -17.86 41.41 10.62
CA LYS A 123 -18.66 42.58 10.31
C LYS A 123 -18.39 43.67 11.35
N LYS A 124 -17.61 44.70 11.00
CA LYS A 124 -17.76 46.02 11.61
C LYS A 124 -17.96 47.03 10.50
N LEU A 125 -19.20 47.50 10.45
CA LEU A 125 -19.73 48.54 9.60
C LEU A 125 -18.90 49.82 9.78
N THR A 126 -17.93 50.07 8.90
CA THR A 126 -17.60 51.39 8.31
C THR A 126 -16.30 51.32 7.50
N LEU A 127 -16.35 51.90 6.30
CA LEU A 127 -15.26 52.26 5.38
C LEU A 127 -14.86 51.22 4.32
N ILE A 128 -15.62 51.35 3.23
CA ILE A 128 -15.72 50.64 1.95
C ILE A 128 -14.44 50.64 1.07
N PHE A 129 -13.24 51.07 1.54
CA PHE A 129 -12.10 51.28 0.64
C PHE A 129 -10.72 50.69 1.03
N LEU A 130 -10.60 49.88 2.10
CA LEU A 130 -9.37 49.14 2.40
C LEU A 130 -9.64 47.67 2.77
N ARG A 131 -10.26 46.95 1.84
CA ARG A 131 -10.54 45.52 2.00
C ARG A 131 -9.29 44.72 1.65
N ASN A 132 -8.63 44.18 2.67
CA ASN A 132 -7.42 43.37 2.54
C ASN A 132 -7.59 42.25 1.49
N GLN A 133 -6.65 42.21 0.55
CA GLN A 133 -6.66 41.58 -0.77
C GLN A 133 -6.92 40.06 -0.84
N ILE A 134 -7.02 39.36 0.30
CA ILE A 134 -7.15 37.91 0.36
C ILE A 134 -8.61 37.48 0.57
N ARG A 135 -9.41 38.27 1.32
CA ARG A 135 -10.83 37.99 1.58
C ARG A 135 -11.70 38.07 0.32
N ASP A 136 -11.37 38.98 -0.60
CA ASP A 136 -12.10 39.14 -1.85
C ASP A 136 -11.65 38.20 -2.96
N ARG A 137 -10.54 37.47 -2.78
CA ARG A 137 -10.02 36.54 -3.79
C ARG A 137 -10.26 35.07 -3.43
N ALA A 138 -10.05 34.65 -2.19
CA ALA A 138 -10.15 33.23 -1.83
C ALA A 138 -11.58 32.81 -1.46
N ASN A 139 -12.26 33.56 -0.58
CA ASN A 139 -13.63 33.32 -0.07
C ASN A 139 -14.10 31.84 -0.10
N PRO A 140 -13.37 30.88 0.53
CA PRO A 140 -13.77 29.49 0.58
C PRO A 140 -15.14 29.36 1.23
N SER A 141 -15.91 28.41 0.74
CA SER A 141 -17.24 28.01 1.22
C SER A 141 -17.21 27.28 2.58
N PHE A 142 -16.03 27.09 3.18
CA PHE A 142 -15.84 26.55 4.53
C PHE A 142 -15.26 27.62 5.46
N GLU A 143 -16.08 28.08 6.41
CA GLU A 143 -15.71 29.18 7.33
C GLU A 143 -14.86 28.72 8.51
N ASN A 144 -14.86 27.42 8.81
CA ASN A 144 -14.11 26.85 9.91
C ASN A 144 -13.63 25.44 9.57
N LYS A 145 -12.69 24.97 10.40
CA LYS A 145 -12.10 23.64 10.27
C LYS A 145 -13.13 22.52 10.20
N ASN A 146 -14.20 22.58 10.99
CA ASN A 146 -15.19 21.51 11.04
C ASN A 146 -15.93 21.40 9.71
N ILE A 147 -16.43 22.53 9.16
CA ILE A 147 -17.06 22.57 7.84
C ILE A 147 -16.09 22.11 6.74
N PHE A 148 -14.81 22.48 6.85
CA PHE A 148 -13.78 22.02 5.93
C PHE A 148 -13.63 20.50 5.94
N PHE A 149 -13.48 19.89 7.13
CA PHE A 149 -13.35 18.44 7.25
C PHE A 149 -14.65 17.71 6.92
N ASP A 150 -15.83 18.25 7.24
CA ASP A 150 -17.12 17.69 6.82
C ASP A 150 -17.22 17.62 5.30
N LYS A 151 -16.72 18.64 4.58
CA LYS A 151 -16.65 18.63 3.11
C LYS A 151 -15.64 17.61 2.59
N VAL A 152 -14.47 17.50 3.23
CA VAL A 152 -13.46 16.49 2.86
C VAL A 152 -13.97 15.07 3.10
N ASP A 153 -14.63 14.84 4.23
CA ASP A 153 -15.21 13.54 4.62
C ASP A 153 -16.44 13.18 3.75
N GLY A 154 -17.09 14.17 3.14
CA GLY A 154 -18.14 13.99 2.14
C GLY A 154 -17.64 13.58 0.76
N LEU A 155 -16.33 13.59 0.49
CA LEU A 155 -15.77 13.10 -0.77
C LEU A 155 -15.90 11.58 -0.87
N PRO A 156 -15.97 11.01 -2.09
CA PRO A 156 -15.95 9.57 -2.29
C PRO A 156 -14.73 8.92 -1.63
N GLY A 157 -15.00 8.10 -0.62
CA GLY A 157 -13.96 7.35 0.10
C GLY A 157 -13.47 6.14 -0.70
N GLY A 158 -12.20 5.78 -0.53
CA GLY A 158 -11.67 4.50 -0.99
C GLY A 158 -12.07 3.35 -0.06
N VAL A 159 -11.43 2.19 -0.25
CA VAL A 159 -11.62 1.03 0.65
C VAL A 159 -11.39 1.40 2.12
N LYS A 160 -12.33 1.00 2.98
CA LYS A 160 -12.32 1.29 4.42
C LYS A 160 -11.14 0.66 5.16
N TRP A 161 -10.65 1.37 6.17
CA TRP A 161 -9.65 0.87 7.11
C TRP A 161 -10.31 0.09 8.26
N HIS A 162 -9.65 -0.98 8.67
CA HIS A 162 -9.95 -1.80 9.83
C HIS A 162 -8.80 -1.71 10.84
N CYS A 163 -9.12 -1.80 12.12
CA CYS A 163 -8.14 -1.86 13.20
C CYS A 163 -8.43 -3.08 14.09
N LYS A 164 -7.39 -3.81 14.47
CA LYS A 164 -7.47 -4.97 15.37
C LYS A 164 -6.35 -4.90 16.38
N GLN A 165 -6.72 -4.97 17.65
CA GLN A 165 -5.78 -5.11 18.74
C GLN A 165 -5.20 -6.53 18.74
N LEU A 166 -3.88 -6.63 18.74
CA LEU A 166 -3.10 -7.85 18.82
C LEU A 166 -2.40 -7.91 20.18
N ASN A 167 -2.72 -8.95 20.95
CA ASN A 167 -2.15 -9.17 22.27
C ASN A 167 -1.08 -10.26 22.18
N THR A 168 0.18 -9.88 22.26
CA THR A 168 1.30 -10.82 22.25
C THR A 168 1.72 -11.11 23.68
N LYS A 169 1.62 -12.39 24.09
CA LYS A 169 2.13 -12.87 25.38
C LYS A 169 3.63 -13.18 25.24
N GLY A 170 4.44 -12.53 26.07
CA GLY A 170 5.88 -12.76 26.17
C GLY A 170 6.24 -14.03 26.95
N ASP A 171 7.53 -14.31 27.04
CA ASP A 171 8.10 -15.39 27.85
C ASP A 171 8.81 -14.90 29.12
N LEU A 172 8.89 -13.59 29.32
CA LEU A 172 9.41 -12.98 30.54
C LEU A 172 8.31 -12.74 31.59
N PRO A 173 8.57 -13.02 32.88
CA PRO A 173 7.63 -12.72 33.96
C PRO A 173 7.47 -11.21 34.19
N ASP A 174 6.26 -10.81 34.55
CA ASP A 174 5.90 -9.44 34.93
C ASP A 174 6.05 -9.28 36.45
N LEU A 175 7.30 -9.24 36.92
CA LEU A 175 7.61 -9.14 38.36
C LEU A 175 7.11 -7.84 39.01
N ASP A 176 6.86 -6.80 38.21
CA ASP A 176 6.31 -5.53 38.69
C ASP A 176 4.84 -5.67 39.07
N LYS A 177 4.09 -6.53 38.38
CA LYS A 177 2.66 -6.80 38.66
C LYS A 177 2.45 -8.03 39.54
N ASP A 178 3.33 -9.01 39.44
CA ASP A 178 3.21 -10.30 40.12
C ASP A 178 4.58 -10.80 40.60
N PRO A 179 4.91 -10.59 41.89
CA PRO A 179 6.17 -11.04 42.49
C PRO A 179 6.35 -12.56 42.46
N THR A 180 5.29 -13.34 42.23
CA THR A 180 5.37 -14.82 42.18
C THR A 180 5.95 -15.32 40.85
N GLY A 181 6.05 -14.46 39.83
CA GLY A 181 6.59 -14.81 38.52
C GLY A 181 5.67 -15.66 37.65
N VAL A 182 4.40 -15.84 38.04
CA VAL A 182 3.41 -16.63 37.29
C VAL A 182 2.86 -15.84 36.09
N THR A 183 2.63 -14.54 36.28
CA THR A 183 2.12 -13.67 35.22
C THR A 183 3.22 -13.28 34.24
N MET A 184 3.00 -13.53 32.95
CA MET A 184 3.94 -13.14 31.88
C MET A 184 3.62 -11.75 31.33
N ARG A 185 4.66 -11.00 30.96
CA ARG A 185 4.55 -9.70 30.29
C ARG A 185 3.77 -9.82 28.98
N ARG A 186 3.07 -8.75 28.60
CA ARG A 186 2.28 -8.67 27.38
C ARG A 186 2.56 -7.38 26.64
N GLU A 187 2.47 -7.44 25.31
CA GLU A 187 2.51 -6.28 24.44
C GLU A 187 1.21 -6.18 23.64
N HIS A 188 0.69 -4.96 23.57
CA HIS A 188 -0.53 -4.62 22.84
C HIS A 188 -0.13 -3.84 21.60
N ASN A 189 -0.56 -4.31 20.43
CA ASN A 189 -0.22 -3.71 19.15
C ASN A 189 -1.47 -3.55 18.30
N GLU A 190 -1.52 -2.48 17.51
CA GLU A 190 -2.60 -2.26 16.57
C GLU A 190 -2.20 -2.70 15.17
N LEU A 191 -3.01 -3.58 14.58
CA LEU A 191 -2.94 -3.89 13.16
C LEU A 191 -3.99 -3.05 12.42
N TRP A 192 -3.53 -2.21 11.51
CA TRP A 192 -4.38 -1.43 10.61
C TRP A 192 -4.33 -2.04 9.21
N TRP A 193 -5.48 -2.30 8.57
CA TRP A 193 -5.52 -2.86 7.22
C TRP A 193 -6.78 -2.49 6.45
N ARG A 194 -6.71 -2.61 5.12
CA ARG A 194 -7.85 -2.54 4.20
C ARG A 194 -8.10 -3.93 3.65
N ASP A 195 -9.35 -4.29 3.38
CA ASP A 195 -9.66 -5.58 2.77
C ASP A 195 -8.98 -5.67 1.38
N PRO A 196 -8.04 -6.61 1.16
CA PRO A 196 -7.35 -6.72 -0.11
C PRO A 196 -8.28 -7.06 -1.28
N VAL A 197 -9.37 -7.79 -1.05
CA VAL A 197 -10.34 -8.13 -2.12
C VAL A 197 -11.07 -6.89 -2.59
N GLU A 198 -11.45 -5.99 -1.68
CA GLU A 198 -12.01 -4.68 -2.03
C GLU A 198 -10.99 -3.80 -2.74
N CYS A 199 -9.72 -3.85 -2.31
CA CYS A 199 -8.64 -3.12 -2.98
C CYS A 199 -8.41 -3.63 -4.42
N VAL A 200 -8.52 -4.95 -4.63
CA VAL A 200 -8.46 -5.54 -5.98
C VAL A 200 -9.68 -5.13 -6.80
N ARG A 201 -10.89 -5.08 -6.21
CA ARG A 201 -12.09 -4.61 -6.90
C ARG A 201 -11.94 -3.17 -7.37
N GLU A 202 -11.39 -2.29 -6.52
CA GLU A 202 -11.08 -0.91 -6.88
C GLU A 202 -10.07 -0.84 -8.06
N LEU A 203 -8.96 -1.59 -7.97
CA LEU A 203 -7.95 -1.65 -9.04
C LEU A 203 -8.52 -2.20 -10.36
N LEU A 204 -9.29 -3.29 -10.31
CA LEU A 204 -9.91 -3.91 -11.50
C LEU A 204 -10.95 -3.01 -12.14
N GLY A 205 -11.73 -2.29 -11.33
CA GLY A 205 -12.80 -1.42 -11.79
C GLY A 205 -12.34 -0.03 -12.25
N ASN A 206 -11.05 0.30 -12.06
CA ASN A 206 -10.55 1.64 -12.39
C ASN A 206 -10.43 1.84 -13.91
N PRO A 207 -11.21 2.76 -14.52
CA PRO A 207 -11.21 2.97 -15.97
C PRO A 207 -9.86 3.45 -16.51
N THR A 208 -9.00 4.06 -15.68
CA THR A 208 -7.65 4.49 -16.05
C THR A 208 -6.77 3.33 -16.52
N PHE A 209 -7.03 2.11 -16.04
CA PHE A 209 -6.25 0.93 -16.40
C PHE A 209 -6.85 0.11 -17.54
N ARG A 210 -7.96 0.54 -18.13
CA ARG A 210 -8.72 -0.21 -19.14
C ARG A 210 -7.84 -0.76 -20.26
N ASP A 211 -7.01 0.09 -20.86
CA ASP A 211 -6.16 -0.29 -22.00
C ASP A 211 -4.85 -0.99 -21.57
N ALA A 212 -4.50 -0.86 -20.30
CA ALA A 212 -3.32 -1.45 -19.68
C ALA A 212 -3.59 -2.80 -19.00
N MET A 213 -4.83 -3.32 -19.06
CA MET A 213 -5.23 -4.53 -18.34
C MET A 213 -5.43 -5.73 -19.27
N ARG A 214 -5.12 -6.94 -18.77
CA ARG A 214 -5.47 -8.22 -19.40
C ARG A 214 -6.16 -9.16 -18.44
N TYR A 215 -7.10 -9.96 -18.97
CA TYR A 215 -7.93 -10.90 -18.20
C TYR A 215 -7.77 -12.36 -18.64
N ALA A 216 -7.07 -12.57 -19.75
CA ALA A 216 -6.78 -13.88 -20.33
C ALA A 216 -5.28 -13.96 -20.63
N PRO A 217 -4.70 -15.16 -20.59
CA PRO A 217 -3.30 -15.36 -20.95
C PRO A 217 -3.09 -15.17 -22.46
N GLU A 218 -1.87 -14.85 -22.86
CA GLU A 218 -1.45 -14.71 -24.27
C GLU A 218 -0.09 -15.38 -24.42
N LYS A 219 0.17 -16.08 -25.53
CA LYS A 219 1.52 -16.52 -25.88
C LYS A 219 2.16 -15.51 -26.81
N LEU A 220 3.38 -15.12 -26.51
CA LEU A 220 4.13 -14.10 -27.24
C LEU A 220 5.39 -14.73 -27.84
N TYR A 221 5.65 -14.47 -29.12
CA TYR A 221 6.78 -15.04 -29.85
C TYR A 221 7.60 -13.97 -30.57
N SER A 222 8.91 -14.23 -30.73
CA SER A 222 9.82 -13.33 -31.43
C SER A 222 9.82 -13.47 -32.95
N ASP A 223 9.13 -14.50 -33.47
CA ASP A 223 9.06 -14.86 -34.88
C ASP A 223 7.70 -15.48 -35.23
N GLN A 224 7.36 -15.50 -36.52
CA GLN A 224 6.12 -16.10 -37.01
C GLN A 224 6.11 -17.64 -36.85
N SER A 225 7.29 -18.26 -36.87
CA SER A 225 7.46 -19.70 -36.63
C SER A 225 7.25 -20.13 -35.18
N GLU A 226 7.00 -19.18 -34.28
CA GLU A 226 6.78 -19.43 -32.85
C GLU A 226 7.92 -20.23 -32.19
N SER A 227 9.15 -20.01 -32.65
CA SER A 227 10.31 -20.80 -32.20
C SER A 227 10.85 -20.34 -30.84
N VAL A 228 10.71 -19.04 -30.52
CA VAL A 228 11.18 -18.46 -29.27
C VAL A 228 10.05 -17.70 -28.59
N GLU A 229 9.58 -18.26 -27.48
CA GLU A 229 8.57 -17.65 -26.61
C GLU A 229 9.19 -16.54 -25.75
N ILE A 230 8.50 -15.39 -25.69
CA ILE A 230 8.89 -14.21 -24.93
C ILE A 230 8.01 -14.13 -23.68
N LEU A 231 8.63 -14.19 -22.50
CA LEU A 231 7.97 -13.95 -21.22
C LEU A 231 8.31 -12.52 -20.76
N ASN A 232 7.35 -11.59 -20.85
CA ASN A 232 7.59 -10.18 -20.51
C ASN A 232 6.54 -9.55 -19.61
N GLU A 233 5.37 -10.15 -19.52
CA GLU A 233 4.22 -9.75 -18.70
C GLU A 233 3.65 -10.97 -17.99
N MET A 234 2.88 -10.76 -16.93
CA MET A 234 2.32 -11.88 -16.16
C MET A 234 1.40 -12.75 -17.04
N TRP A 235 0.58 -12.15 -17.92
CA TRP A 235 -0.32 -12.89 -18.81
C TRP A 235 0.40 -13.64 -19.93
N THR A 236 1.69 -13.34 -20.16
CA THR A 236 2.53 -14.14 -21.05
C THR A 236 3.14 -15.37 -20.39
N ALA A 237 3.02 -15.50 -19.06
CA ALA A 237 3.59 -16.61 -18.33
C ALA A 237 2.81 -17.91 -18.58
N ASN A 238 3.54 -19.01 -18.77
CA ASN A 238 2.99 -20.37 -18.88
C ASN A 238 2.02 -20.71 -17.74
N TRP A 239 2.34 -20.28 -16.52
CA TRP A 239 1.47 -20.48 -15.35
C TRP A 239 0.05 -19.91 -15.54
N TRP A 240 -0.09 -18.73 -16.14
CA TRP A 240 -1.39 -18.10 -16.37
C TRP A 240 -2.19 -18.91 -17.41
N TRP A 241 -1.51 -19.39 -18.45
CA TRP A 241 -2.09 -20.30 -19.44
C TRP A 241 -2.57 -21.61 -18.79
N GLU A 242 -1.72 -22.24 -17.98
CA GLU A 242 -2.02 -23.51 -17.32
C GLU A 242 -3.21 -23.42 -16.35
N ILE A 243 -3.33 -22.30 -15.63
CA ILE A 243 -4.36 -22.17 -14.60
C ILE A 243 -5.75 -21.81 -15.15
N GLN A 244 -5.83 -21.07 -16.27
CA GLN A 244 -7.11 -20.64 -16.87
C GLN A 244 -7.54 -21.45 -18.09
N VAL A 245 -6.61 -22.03 -18.86
CA VAL A 245 -6.91 -22.65 -20.17
C VAL A 245 -6.86 -24.16 -20.12
N CYS A 246 -5.82 -24.73 -19.51
CA CYS A 246 -5.56 -26.15 -19.65
C CYS A 246 -6.68 -26.98 -18.99
N ARG A 247 -7.39 -27.79 -19.78
CA ARG A 247 -8.42 -28.72 -19.27
C ARG A 247 -7.80 -30.02 -18.76
N ARG A 248 -8.40 -30.66 -17.76
CA ARG A 248 -8.18 -32.10 -17.54
C ARG A 248 -8.90 -32.84 -18.66
N SER A 249 -8.19 -33.14 -19.75
CA SER A 249 -8.56 -34.32 -20.55
C SER A 249 -8.29 -35.54 -19.68
N GLY A 250 -9.21 -36.52 -19.64
CA GLY A 250 -9.16 -37.70 -18.77
C GLY A 250 -8.02 -38.69 -19.05
N GLY A 251 -6.78 -38.23 -19.20
CA GLY A 251 -5.58 -39.04 -19.39
C GLY A 251 -4.84 -39.27 -18.08
N HIS A 252 -4.36 -40.50 -17.89
CA HIS A 252 -3.48 -40.92 -16.80
C HIS A 252 -2.16 -40.13 -16.86
N GLY A 253 -2.12 -39.01 -16.12
CA GLY A 253 -0.89 -38.23 -15.92
C GLY A 253 0.09 -38.99 -15.01
N ARG A 254 1.36 -39.03 -15.41
CA ARG A 254 2.47 -39.60 -14.64
C ARG A 254 2.55 -38.97 -13.24
N HIS A 255 2.91 -39.81 -12.28
CA HIS A 255 2.74 -39.62 -10.84
C HIS A 255 3.72 -38.63 -10.17
N THR A 256 4.36 -37.71 -10.90
CA THR A 256 5.48 -36.92 -10.36
C THR A 256 5.26 -35.41 -10.19
N ASP A 257 4.18 -34.82 -10.71
CA ASP A 257 3.85 -33.39 -10.46
C ASP A 257 2.76 -33.22 -9.39
N ARG A 258 2.96 -33.87 -8.24
CA ARG A 258 2.01 -33.93 -7.12
C ARG A 258 2.22 -32.81 -6.10
N ILE A 259 2.53 -31.60 -6.55
CA ILE A 259 2.59 -30.42 -5.68
C ILE A 259 1.71 -29.32 -6.28
N TYR A 260 0.42 -29.45 -6.00
CA TYR A 260 -0.58 -28.37 -5.92
C TYR A 260 -0.63 -27.34 -7.07
N GLN A 261 -1.42 -27.63 -8.10
CA GLN A 261 -2.11 -26.56 -8.86
C GLN A 261 -3.55 -27.00 -9.14
N LYS A 262 -4.49 -26.54 -8.30
CA LYS A 262 -5.91 -26.61 -8.63
C LYS A 262 -6.14 -25.67 -9.80
N ARG A 263 -6.40 -26.22 -10.98
CA ARG A 263 -6.83 -25.43 -12.13
C ARG A 263 -8.16 -24.75 -11.81
N LEU A 264 -8.30 -23.52 -12.27
CA LEU A 264 -9.52 -22.75 -12.03
C LEU A 264 -10.69 -23.35 -12.83
N PRO A 265 -11.93 -23.18 -12.37
CA PRO A 265 -13.08 -23.62 -13.14
C PRO A 265 -13.13 -22.92 -14.51
N PRO A 266 -13.71 -23.55 -15.54
CA PRO A 266 -13.90 -22.92 -16.84
C PRO A 266 -14.60 -21.57 -16.71
N GLY A 267 -14.15 -20.57 -17.45
CA GLY A 267 -14.71 -19.21 -17.35
C GLY A 267 -14.04 -18.29 -16.32
N ALA A 268 -13.19 -18.84 -15.44
CA ALA A 268 -12.53 -18.05 -14.42
C ALA A 268 -11.53 -17.03 -15.00
N THR A 269 -11.37 -15.93 -14.27
CA THR A 269 -10.35 -14.90 -14.48
C THR A 269 -9.39 -14.94 -13.30
N VAL A 270 -8.09 -15.15 -13.54
CA VAL A 270 -7.11 -15.06 -12.47
C VAL A 270 -6.68 -13.62 -12.26
N VAL A 271 -6.48 -13.26 -10.99
CA VAL A 271 -5.88 -11.98 -10.61
C VAL A 271 -4.66 -12.26 -9.73
N PRO A 272 -3.45 -12.23 -10.30
CA PRO A 272 -2.23 -12.43 -9.54
C PRO A 272 -2.02 -11.24 -8.61
N LEU A 273 -1.79 -11.50 -7.32
CA LEU A 273 -1.50 -10.45 -6.34
C LEU A 273 0.00 -10.29 -6.17
N ILE A 274 0.49 -9.06 -6.26
CA ILE A 274 1.88 -8.71 -6.01
C ILE A 274 1.91 -7.86 -4.75
N LEU A 275 2.59 -8.34 -3.71
CA LEU A 275 2.78 -7.60 -2.48
C LEU A 275 4.20 -7.05 -2.37
N SER A 276 4.32 -5.89 -1.76
CA SER A 276 5.62 -5.35 -1.36
C SER A 276 5.51 -4.72 0.01
N SER A 277 6.55 -4.88 0.82
CA SER A 277 6.65 -4.24 2.13
C SER A 277 8.02 -3.60 2.22
N ASP A 278 8.05 -2.32 2.56
CA ASP A 278 9.30 -1.57 2.72
C ASP A 278 9.27 -0.83 4.06
N LYS A 279 10.42 -0.74 4.75
CA LYS A 279 10.46 -0.13 6.08
C LYS A 279 10.30 1.36 5.92
N THR A 280 9.21 1.90 6.42
CA THR A 280 9.03 3.36 6.44
C THR A 280 8.95 3.84 7.87
N MET A 281 9.76 4.85 8.22
CA MET A 281 9.57 5.58 9.46
C MET A 281 8.32 6.45 9.31
N LEU A 282 7.29 6.21 10.12
CA LEU A 282 6.04 6.98 10.15
C LEU A 282 6.17 8.37 10.85
N SER A 283 7.38 8.94 10.96
CA SER A 283 7.81 9.77 12.10
C SER A 283 6.91 10.93 12.58
N ASN A 284 7.04 11.17 13.90
CA ASN A 284 6.77 12.34 14.77
C ASN A 284 5.35 12.75 15.17
N PHE A 285 4.26 12.23 14.58
CA PHE A 285 2.94 12.80 14.88
C PHE A 285 2.11 12.18 16.03
N ARG A 286 2.60 11.13 16.70
CA ARG A 286 2.20 10.68 18.07
C ARG A 286 2.90 9.35 18.40
N GLY A 287 3.99 9.42 19.15
CA GLY A 287 4.70 8.24 19.70
C GLY A 287 5.72 7.60 18.76
N ASP A 288 6.73 6.95 19.33
CA ASP A 288 7.81 6.19 18.66
C ASP A 288 7.30 4.92 17.94
N ASN A 289 6.19 5.02 17.21
CA ASN A 289 5.58 3.89 16.53
C ASN A 289 6.07 3.85 15.08
N SER A 290 6.90 2.86 14.79
CA SER A 290 7.26 2.48 13.43
C SER A 290 6.36 1.33 12.96
N ALA A 291 6.02 1.30 11.68
CA ALA A 291 5.24 0.22 11.10
C ALA A 291 5.77 -0.13 9.70
N TRP A 292 5.56 -1.38 9.27
CA TRP A 292 5.84 -1.78 7.90
C TRP A 292 4.59 -1.64 7.04
N PRO A 293 4.53 -0.68 6.09
CA PRO A 293 3.45 -0.63 5.12
C PRO A 293 3.46 -1.87 4.22
N VAL A 294 2.29 -2.46 4.01
CA VAL A 294 2.07 -3.53 3.05
C VAL A 294 1.33 -2.95 1.85
N TYR A 295 1.96 -2.99 0.68
CA TYR A 295 1.39 -2.54 -0.57
C TYR A 295 0.93 -3.73 -1.42
N LEU A 296 -0.08 -3.49 -2.27
CA LEU A 296 -0.68 -4.45 -3.19
C LEU A 296 -0.81 -3.83 -4.58
N THR A 297 -0.46 -4.60 -5.60
CA THR A 297 -0.85 -4.37 -7.00
C THR A 297 -1.27 -5.69 -7.62
N ILE A 298 -1.96 -5.64 -8.76
CA ILE A 298 -2.38 -6.83 -9.51
C ILE A 298 -1.53 -7.05 -10.76
N GLY A 299 -1.27 -8.32 -11.10
CA GLY A 299 -0.51 -8.72 -12.28
C GLY A 299 -1.24 -8.48 -13.61
N ASN A 300 -2.53 -8.19 -13.57
CA ASN A 300 -3.36 -7.86 -14.73
C ASN A 300 -2.99 -6.50 -15.35
N ILE A 301 -2.44 -5.58 -14.55
CA ILE A 301 -1.97 -4.29 -15.03
C ILE A 301 -0.57 -4.47 -15.62
N GLY A 302 -0.36 -3.98 -16.84
CA GLY A 302 0.93 -4.01 -17.52
C GLY A 302 2.05 -3.40 -16.69
N LYS A 303 3.26 -3.97 -16.80
CA LYS A 303 4.39 -3.56 -15.94
C LYS A 303 4.75 -2.08 -16.08
N ASP A 304 4.60 -1.49 -17.26
CA ASP A 304 4.97 -0.10 -17.50
C ASP A 304 4.05 0.84 -16.73
N THR A 305 2.74 0.58 -16.71
CA THR A 305 1.76 1.29 -15.88
C THR A 305 2.02 1.06 -14.39
N ARG A 306 2.31 -0.18 -13.97
CA ARG A 306 2.64 -0.47 -12.55
C ARG A 306 3.88 0.26 -12.05
N ARG A 307 4.84 0.56 -12.92
CA ARG A 307 6.09 1.26 -12.59
C ARG A 307 5.94 2.78 -12.56
N GLN A 308 4.82 3.31 -13.04
CA GLN A 308 4.53 4.74 -12.98
C GLN A 308 3.93 5.09 -11.62
N VAL A 309 4.66 5.84 -10.80
CA VAL A 309 4.20 6.29 -9.47
C VAL A 309 2.90 7.10 -9.59
N SER A 310 2.78 7.91 -10.63
CA SER A 310 1.59 8.74 -10.91
C SER A 310 0.37 7.94 -11.37
N ALA A 311 0.53 6.68 -11.78
CA ALA A 311 -0.59 5.86 -12.24
C ALA A 311 -1.42 5.31 -11.08
N HIS A 312 -0.93 5.37 -9.83
CA HIS A 312 -1.62 4.85 -8.65
C HIS A 312 -2.08 3.38 -8.78
N ALA A 313 -1.32 2.57 -9.53
CA ALA A 313 -1.59 1.13 -9.73
C ALA A 313 -1.23 0.25 -8.52
N THR A 314 -0.59 0.84 -7.50
CA THR A 314 -0.21 0.18 -6.25
C THR A 314 -0.93 0.86 -5.07
N VAL A 315 -1.57 0.06 -4.23
CA VAL A 315 -2.39 0.52 -3.10
C VAL A 315 -1.86 -0.01 -1.78
N LEU A 316 -1.88 0.82 -0.73
CA LEU A 316 -1.44 0.44 0.62
C LEU A 316 -2.53 -0.36 1.37
N ILE A 317 -2.34 -1.64 1.63
CA ILE A 317 -3.36 -2.50 2.26
C ILE A 317 -3.19 -2.69 3.76
N GLY A 318 -2.09 -2.26 4.37
CA GLY A 318 -1.96 -2.36 5.82
C GLY A 318 -0.67 -1.79 6.39
N TYR A 319 -0.64 -1.67 7.71
CA TYR A 319 0.52 -1.30 8.51
C TYR A 319 0.79 -2.41 9.52
N LEU A 320 1.89 -3.13 9.35
CA LEU A 320 2.32 -4.16 10.31
C LEU A 320 2.99 -3.48 11.50
N PRO A 321 2.56 -3.79 12.74
CA PRO A 321 3.15 -3.19 13.92
C PRO A 321 4.62 -3.62 14.08
N ILE A 322 5.45 -2.71 14.63
CA ILE A 322 6.81 -3.01 15.07
C ILE A 322 6.86 -2.86 16.60
N PRO A 323 6.52 -3.93 17.35
CA PRO A 323 6.67 -3.92 18.79
C PRO A 323 8.14 -3.83 19.20
N LYS A 324 8.37 -3.44 20.46
CA LYS A 324 9.71 -3.49 21.06
C LYS A 324 10.13 -4.93 21.38
N PHE A 325 9.18 -5.84 21.64
CA PHE A 325 9.42 -7.21 22.09
C PHE A 325 10.25 -7.29 23.38
N ASP A 326 10.08 -6.31 24.27
CA ASP A 326 10.67 -6.25 25.60
C ASP A 326 10.04 -7.28 26.55
N CYS A 327 8.90 -7.85 26.16
CA CYS A 327 8.29 -9.00 26.86
C CYS A 327 8.94 -10.36 26.51
N PHE A 328 9.93 -10.39 25.60
CA PHE A 328 10.62 -11.61 25.19
C PHE A 328 12.11 -11.62 25.54
N ASP A 329 12.63 -12.81 25.88
CA ASP A 329 14.07 -13.06 25.93
C ASP A 329 14.74 -12.84 24.57
N LYS A 330 16.01 -12.38 24.58
CA LYS A 330 16.77 -12.10 23.34
C LYS A 330 16.80 -13.31 22.40
N ALA A 331 16.86 -14.54 22.92
CA ALA A 331 16.90 -15.76 22.12
C ALA A 331 15.57 -16.05 21.39
N THR A 332 14.43 -15.65 21.94
CA THR A 332 13.09 -15.97 21.40
C THR A 332 12.47 -14.83 20.60
N ARG A 333 12.98 -13.59 20.74
CA ARG A 333 12.51 -12.39 20.03
C ARG A 333 12.37 -12.57 18.52
N SER A 334 13.33 -13.23 17.87
CA SER A 334 13.29 -13.44 16.41
C SER A 334 12.09 -14.29 15.99
N LEU A 335 11.82 -15.38 16.73
CA LEU A 335 10.66 -16.24 16.49
C LEU A 335 9.35 -15.52 16.82
N ALA A 336 9.31 -14.69 17.86
CA ALA A 336 8.15 -13.88 18.21
C ALA A 336 7.81 -12.87 17.10
N LYS A 337 8.83 -12.19 16.54
CA LYS A 337 8.69 -11.30 15.37
C LYS A 337 8.09 -12.03 14.18
N TYR A 338 8.65 -13.19 13.84
CA TYR A 338 8.16 -14.04 12.76
C TYR A 338 6.69 -14.44 12.97
N ARG A 339 6.34 -14.91 14.17
CA ARG A 339 4.95 -15.29 14.51
C ARG A 339 3.99 -14.12 14.39
N LEU A 340 4.35 -12.95 14.90
CA LEU A 340 3.51 -11.75 14.80
C LEU A 340 3.28 -11.34 13.35
N PHE A 341 4.35 -11.35 12.53
CA PHE A 341 4.25 -11.06 11.10
C PHE A 341 3.23 -11.99 10.42
N HIS A 342 3.37 -13.30 10.63
CA HIS A 342 2.45 -14.29 10.04
C HIS A 342 1.02 -14.17 10.56
N GLN A 343 0.83 -13.85 11.84
CA GLN A 343 -0.48 -13.58 12.40
C GLN A 343 -1.13 -12.35 11.73
N CYS A 344 -0.37 -11.27 11.54
CA CYS A 344 -0.86 -10.07 10.85
C CYS A 344 -1.22 -10.37 9.39
N MET A 345 -0.33 -11.03 8.65
CA MET A 345 -0.56 -11.38 7.25
C MET A 345 -1.74 -12.35 7.09
N THR A 346 -1.98 -13.25 8.04
CA THR A 346 -3.16 -14.12 8.07
C THR A 346 -4.44 -13.30 8.17
N VAL A 347 -4.47 -12.29 9.05
CA VAL A 347 -5.63 -11.40 9.20
C VAL A 347 -5.86 -10.60 7.92
N ILE A 348 -4.82 -9.99 7.35
CA ILE A 348 -4.94 -9.17 6.13
C ILE A 348 -5.42 -10.04 4.95
N MET A 349 -4.87 -11.24 4.78
CA MET A 349 -5.13 -12.11 3.62
C MET A 349 -6.38 -12.99 3.77
N GLN A 350 -7.13 -12.87 4.85
CA GLN A 350 -8.26 -13.76 5.14
C GLN A 350 -9.31 -13.74 4.01
N SER A 351 -9.66 -12.54 3.50
CA SER A 351 -10.62 -12.39 2.40
C SER A 351 -10.09 -12.97 1.09
N VAL A 352 -8.79 -12.79 0.81
CA VAL A 352 -8.11 -13.36 -0.37
C VAL A 352 -8.18 -14.87 -0.38
N ILE A 353 -7.99 -15.53 0.79
CA ILE A 353 -8.08 -16.99 0.91
C ILE A 353 -9.48 -17.48 0.52
N ALA A 354 -10.53 -16.81 1.02
CA ALA A 354 -11.91 -17.14 0.68
C ALA A 354 -12.15 -16.96 -0.82
N ALA A 355 -11.77 -15.80 -1.36
CA ALA A 355 -11.97 -15.44 -2.75
C ALA A 355 -11.14 -16.31 -3.72
N GLY A 356 -9.99 -16.85 -3.29
CA GLY A 356 -9.21 -17.85 -4.03
C GLY A 356 -9.81 -19.26 -4.03
N THR A 357 -10.79 -19.53 -3.16
CA THR A 357 -11.46 -20.83 -3.05
C THR A 357 -12.79 -20.86 -3.79
N THR A 358 -13.55 -19.76 -3.78
CA THR A 358 -14.89 -19.70 -4.38
C THR A 358 -14.96 -18.88 -5.66
N GLY A 359 -13.97 -18.01 -5.90
CA GLY A 359 -14.10 -16.91 -6.84
C GLY A 359 -15.05 -15.83 -6.33
N VAL A 360 -14.94 -14.64 -6.90
CA VAL A 360 -15.76 -13.48 -6.58
C VAL A 360 -16.15 -12.77 -7.88
N PRO A 361 -17.45 -12.49 -8.14
CA PRO A 361 -17.83 -11.67 -9.26
C PRO A 361 -17.37 -10.22 -9.05
N MET A 362 -16.64 -9.69 -10.03
CA MET A 362 -16.16 -8.31 -10.01
C MET A 362 -16.43 -7.63 -11.36
N VAL A 363 -16.81 -6.35 -11.31
CA VAL A 363 -16.91 -5.49 -12.49
C VAL A 363 -15.52 -4.95 -12.79
N CYS A 364 -15.03 -5.17 -14.01
CA CYS A 364 -13.72 -4.69 -14.44
C CYS A 364 -13.81 -3.34 -15.16
N ALA A 365 -12.66 -2.75 -15.52
CA ALA A 365 -12.52 -1.43 -16.13
C ALA A 365 -13.19 -1.30 -17.53
N ASP A 366 -13.55 -2.42 -18.13
CA ASP A 366 -14.33 -2.48 -19.37
C ASP A 366 -15.85 -2.62 -19.14
N SER A 367 -16.29 -2.43 -17.89
CA SER A 367 -17.69 -2.56 -17.41
C SER A 367 -18.26 -3.98 -17.57
N MET A 368 -17.40 -5.00 -17.75
CA MET A 368 -17.81 -6.40 -17.83
C MET A 368 -17.63 -7.10 -16.48
N ILE A 369 -18.58 -7.98 -16.15
CA ILE A 369 -18.54 -8.80 -14.93
C ILE A 369 -17.72 -10.06 -15.21
N ARG A 370 -16.72 -10.34 -14.38
CA ARG A 370 -15.89 -11.54 -14.45
C ARG A 370 -15.88 -12.28 -13.13
N ASN A 371 -15.80 -13.61 -13.17
CA ASN A 371 -15.58 -14.42 -11.97
C ASN A 371 -14.07 -14.43 -11.65
N VAL A 372 -13.68 -13.61 -10.68
CA VAL A 372 -12.28 -13.36 -10.31
C VAL A 372 -11.81 -14.33 -9.24
N TRP A 373 -10.64 -14.93 -9.46
CA TRP A 373 -9.98 -15.84 -8.54
C TRP A 373 -8.61 -15.29 -8.16
N HIS A 374 -8.39 -15.12 -6.85
CA HIS A 374 -7.09 -14.68 -6.33
C HIS A 374 -6.26 -15.91 -5.96
N LEU A 375 -5.16 -16.13 -6.66
CA LEU A 375 -4.31 -17.29 -6.37
C LEU A 375 -3.27 -16.97 -5.30
N ARG A 376 -3.15 -17.89 -4.36
CA ARG A 376 -2.26 -17.83 -3.19
C ARG A 376 -0.76 -17.87 -3.56
N GLU A 377 -0.43 -18.39 -4.74
CA GLU A 377 0.94 -18.84 -5.09
C GLU A 377 1.89 -17.74 -5.60
N LEU A 378 1.40 -16.53 -5.90
CA LEU A 378 2.24 -15.43 -6.40
C LEU A 378 2.50 -14.30 -5.39
N LEU A 379 2.42 -14.61 -4.09
CA LEU A 379 2.88 -13.73 -3.03
C LEU A 379 4.41 -13.65 -3.00
N ARG A 380 5.00 -12.90 -3.94
CA ARG A 380 6.39 -12.44 -3.81
C ARG A 380 6.43 -11.28 -2.81
N CYS A 381 6.53 -11.58 -1.52
CA CYS A 381 6.97 -10.57 -0.56
C CYS A 381 8.44 -10.22 -0.86
N HIS A 382 8.68 -9.08 -1.54
CA HIS A 382 9.96 -8.41 -1.40
C HIS A 382 9.95 -7.76 -0.01
N VAL A 383 10.54 -8.45 0.97
CA VAL A 383 10.99 -7.82 2.21
C VAL A 383 12.44 -7.43 1.96
N ARG A 384 12.71 -6.14 1.74
CA ARG A 384 14.07 -5.62 1.91
C ARG A 384 14.24 -5.45 3.42
N ALA A 385 15.03 -6.35 4.02
CA ALA A 385 15.38 -6.31 5.43
C ALA A 385 16.47 -5.28 5.68
#